data_AF-A0A1D3DA64-F1
#
_entry.id   AF-A0A1D3DA64-F1
#
_cell.length_a   1.000
_cell.length_b   1.000
_cell.length_c   1.000
_cell.angle_alpha   90.00
_cell.angle_beta   90.00
_cell.angle_gamma   90.00
#
_symmetry.space_group_name_H-M   'P 1'
#
loop_
_entity.id
_entity.type
_entity.pdbx_description
1 polymer ?
#
loop_
_entity_poly.entity_id
_entity_poly.type
_entity_poly.pdbx_seq_one_letter_code
_entity_poly.pdbx_strand_id
1 'polypeptide(L)'
;MNEINEKILGLMPKQLRLLLFGAAAVLRLALLVFGEWQDAHFEVKFTDIDYKVYTDAANHVLQGGSPYERHTYRYSPLVAYLCLPNLLGCPFFGKFLFCCMDMAIAVLIENQGEASFGAVGEEEKGTLRLRHTDETSRKRACATTRSSYPSNISNSSLPETAEPYPLHTFLLPCCCWLFHPVVAAVSARGNADAFPCLLVLLTLAALRSGKIFLAAMLYGLSVHVKLYPVIYGVPMLLYLQQGKELPEGLLKVPSFPKERLLQVVWGVFSAPVAAAMLPFRVCCFLLRRMDRWQWSFGLLSCAACLAIGSVFYFM
;
A
#
# COMPACT_ATOMS: atom_id res chain seq x y z
N MET A 1 9.68 -21.58 22.40
CA MET A 1 9.85 -22.05 21.01
C MET A 1 8.76 -23.09 20.73
N ASN A 2 7.50 -22.65 20.75
CA ASN A 2 6.34 -23.47 20.39
C ASN A 2 5.69 -22.74 19.21
N GLU A 3 5.96 -23.19 17.99
CA GLU A 3 5.15 -22.82 16.84
C GLU A 3 3.72 -23.33 17.12
N ILE A 4 2.77 -22.43 17.22
CA ILE A 4 1.34 -22.74 17.26
C ILE A 4 0.99 -23.29 15.86
N ASN A 5 1.24 -24.58 15.67
CA ASN A 5 0.79 -25.38 14.54
C ASN A 5 -0.70 -25.71 14.71
N GLU A 6 -1.54 -24.68 14.85
CA GLU A 6 -2.96 -24.89 14.64
C GLU A 6 -3.19 -25.20 13.16
N LYS A 7 -3.42 -26.48 12.86
CA LYS A 7 -3.76 -26.94 11.53
C LYS A 7 -5.10 -26.33 11.12
N ILE A 8 -5.08 -25.46 10.13
CA ILE A 8 -6.30 -24.90 9.53
C ILE A 8 -6.72 -25.86 8.43
N LEU A 9 -7.94 -26.39 8.49
CA LEU A 9 -8.42 -27.45 7.56
C LEU A 9 -7.52 -28.70 7.51
N GLY A 10 -6.75 -28.97 8.58
CA GLY A 10 -5.80 -30.10 8.62
C GLY A 10 -4.46 -29.84 7.91
N LEU A 11 -4.28 -28.67 7.29
CA LEU A 11 -3.06 -28.29 6.56
C LEU A 11 -2.13 -27.44 7.42
N MET A 12 -0.82 -27.54 7.16
CA MET A 12 0.15 -26.61 7.75
C MET A 12 -0.01 -25.22 7.10
N PRO A 13 0.24 -24.14 7.84
CA PRO A 13 0.09 -22.77 7.32
C PRO A 13 0.91 -22.50 6.03
N LYS A 14 2.13 -23.05 5.94
CA LYS A 14 2.97 -22.99 4.72
C LYS A 14 2.36 -23.74 3.52
N GLN A 15 1.69 -24.87 3.77
CA GLN A 15 1.02 -25.64 2.72
C GLN A 15 -0.24 -24.92 2.23
N LEU A 16 -1.01 -24.34 3.15
CA LEU A 16 -2.17 -23.52 2.82
C LEU A 16 -1.76 -22.31 1.97
N ARG A 17 -0.70 -21.61 2.35
CA ARG A 17 -0.11 -20.52 1.56
C ARG A 17 0.23 -20.96 0.14
N LEU A 18 0.98 -22.06 0.00
CA LEU A 18 1.36 -22.59 -1.32
C LEU A 18 0.13 -22.96 -2.16
N LEU A 19 -0.89 -23.58 -1.54
CA LEU A 19 -2.14 -23.93 -2.21
C LEU A 19 -2.89 -22.68 -2.69
N LEU A 20 -2.98 -21.63 -1.88
CA LEU A 20 -3.67 -20.39 -2.22
C LEU A 20 -2.98 -19.66 -3.38
N PHE A 21 -1.67 -19.47 -3.31
CA PHE A 21 -0.90 -18.85 -4.40
C PHE A 21 -0.91 -19.72 -5.65
N GLY A 22 -0.82 -21.05 -5.51
CA GLY A 22 -0.92 -21.98 -6.63
C GLY A 22 -2.28 -21.92 -7.32
N ALA A 23 -3.39 -21.96 -6.56
CA ALA A 23 -4.73 -21.83 -7.10
C ALA A 23 -4.96 -20.47 -7.76
N ALA A 24 -4.43 -19.39 -7.17
CA ALA A 24 -4.50 -18.04 -7.74
C ALA A 24 -3.69 -17.90 -9.04
N ALA A 25 -2.54 -18.57 -9.15
CA ALA A 25 -1.75 -18.65 -10.38
C ALA A 25 -2.51 -19.42 -11.47
N VAL A 26 -3.05 -20.59 -11.13
CA VAL A 26 -3.87 -21.40 -12.05
C VAL A 26 -5.08 -20.60 -12.54
N LEU A 27 -5.76 -19.87 -11.65
CA LEU A 27 -6.86 -18.98 -12.02
C LEU A 27 -6.43 -17.93 -13.06
N ARG A 28 -5.31 -17.25 -12.85
CA ARG A 28 -4.79 -16.24 -13.80
C ARG A 28 -4.40 -16.88 -15.13
N LEU A 29 -3.72 -18.02 -15.12
CA LEU A 29 -3.38 -18.76 -16.33
C LEU A 29 -4.64 -19.21 -17.09
N ALA A 30 -5.65 -19.71 -16.38
CA ALA A 30 -6.93 -20.09 -16.99
C ALA A 30 -7.63 -18.88 -17.62
N LEU A 31 -7.62 -17.72 -16.97
CA LEU A 31 -8.16 -16.48 -17.52
C LEU A 31 -7.37 -15.99 -18.75
N LEU A 32 -6.04 -16.14 -18.77
CA LEU A 32 -5.23 -15.80 -19.95
C LEU A 32 -5.58 -16.71 -21.14
N VAL A 33 -5.63 -18.02 -20.93
CA VAL A 33 -6.01 -18.99 -21.97
C VAL A 33 -7.44 -18.75 -22.45
N PHE A 34 -8.37 -18.53 -21.52
CA PHE A 34 -9.75 -18.18 -21.84
C PHE A 34 -9.83 -16.87 -22.62
N GLY A 35 -9.03 -15.86 -22.25
CA GLY A 35 -9.00 -14.58 -22.93
C GLY A 35 -8.54 -14.68 -24.38
N GLU A 36 -7.48 -15.45 -24.66
CA GLU A 36 -7.04 -15.72 -26.03
C GLU A 36 -8.09 -16.51 -26.83
N TRP A 37 -8.70 -17.51 -26.19
CA TRP A 37 -9.79 -18.27 -26.83
C TRP A 37 -10.99 -17.38 -27.14
N GLN A 38 -11.45 -16.55 -26.20
CA GLN A 38 -12.57 -15.64 -26.40
C GLN A 38 -12.26 -14.63 -27.51
N ASP A 39 -11.06 -14.07 -27.51
CA ASP A 39 -10.63 -13.11 -28.54
C ASP A 39 -10.59 -13.73 -29.94
N ALA A 40 -10.37 -15.03 -30.07
CA ALA A 40 -10.40 -15.73 -31.35
C ALA A 40 -11.83 -16.07 -31.82
N HIS A 41 -12.78 -16.28 -30.91
CA HIS A 41 -14.11 -16.83 -31.24
C HIS A 41 -15.26 -15.83 -31.17
N PHE A 42 -15.11 -14.72 -30.44
CA PHE A 42 -16.18 -13.75 -30.20
C PHE A 42 -15.85 -12.37 -30.78
N GLU A 43 -16.89 -11.61 -31.14
CA GLU A 43 -16.76 -10.21 -31.55
C GLU A 43 -16.30 -9.32 -30.38
N VAL A 44 -16.90 -9.52 -29.21
CA VAL A 44 -16.54 -8.82 -27.97
C VAL A 44 -15.27 -9.43 -27.38
N LYS A 45 -14.20 -8.65 -27.43
CA LYS A 45 -12.87 -9.07 -26.97
C LYS A 45 -12.78 -9.05 -25.45
N PHE A 46 -12.14 -10.09 -24.90
CA PHE A 46 -11.69 -10.15 -23.53
C PHE A 46 -10.51 -9.19 -23.31
N THR A 47 -9.55 -9.14 -24.24
CA THR A 47 -8.38 -8.25 -24.10
C THR A 47 -8.80 -6.79 -23.97
N ASP A 48 -8.19 -6.10 -23.02
CA ASP A 48 -8.38 -4.68 -22.82
C ASP A 48 -7.90 -3.89 -24.05
N ILE A 49 -8.60 -2.81 -24.38
CA ILE A 49 -8.20 -1.88 -25.44
C ILE A 49 -6.84 -1.27 -25.08
N ASP A 50 -6.62 -1.02 -23.79
CA ASP A 50 -5.38 -0.47 -23.26
C ASP A 50 -4.17 -1.38 -23.57
N TYR A 51 -4.36 -2.71 -23.55
CA TYR A 51 -3.28 -3.64 -23.90
C TYR A 51 -2.82 -3.49 -25.36
N LYS A 52 -3.77 -3.27 -26.27
CA LYS A 52 -3.48 -3.01 -27.69
C LYS A 52 -2.78 -1.66 -27.83
N VAL A 53 -3.25 -0.63 -27.13
CA VAL A 53 -2.61 0.69 -27.07
C VAL A 53 -1.14 0.59 -26.64
N TYR A 54 -0.84 -0.23 -25.63
CA TYR A 54 0.54 -0.44 -25.18
C TYR A 54 1.39 -1.15 -26.22
N THR A 55 0.83 -2.18 -26.87
CA THR A 55 1.53 -2.98 -27.87
C THR A 55 1.80 -2.18 -29.16
N ASP A 56 0.84 -1.37 -29.59
CA ASP A 56 1.00 -0.47 -30.73
C ASP A 56 2.08 0.59 -30.44
N ALA A 57 2.07 1.19 -29.25
CA ALA A 57 3.10 2.14 -28.83
C ALA A 57 4.48 1.46 -28.71
N ALA A 58 4.54 0.21 -28.25
CA ALA A 58 5.76 -0.57 -28.22
C ALA A 58 6.30 -0.81 -29.64
N ASN A 59 5.44 -0.88 -30.66
CA ASN A 59 5.87 -1.04 -32.05
C ASN A 59 6.54 0.22 -32.58
N HIS A 60 6.06 1.42 -32.21
CA HIS A 60 6.78 2.67 -32.50
C HIS A 60 8.16 2.70 -31.84
N VAL A 61 8.25 2.29 -30.58
CA VAL A 61 9.52 2.17 -29.85
C VAL A 61 10.48 1.20 -30.54
N LEU A 62 9.98 0.03 -30.98
CA LEU A 62 10.79 -0.98 -31.67
C LEU A 62 11.34 -0.46 -33.01
N GLN A 63 10.62 0.45 -33.67
CA GLN A 63 11.05 1.13 -34.89
C GLN A 63 12.01 2.29 -34.65
N GLY A 64 12.35 2.58 -33.38
CA GLY A 64 13.22 3.70 -33.00
C GLY A 64 12.50 5.04 -32.88
N GLY A 65 11.16 5.04 -32.90
CA GLY A 65 10.33 6.23 -32.69
C GLY A 65 9.83 6.37 -31.25
N SER A 66 9.05 7.42 -31.00
CA SER A 66 8.47 7.67 -29.67
C SER A 66 7.16 6.91 -29.48
N PRO A 67 6.86 6.35 -28.29
CA PRO A 67 5.57 5.70 -28.03
C PRO A 67 4.39 6.68 -28.14
N TYR A 68 4.64 7.98 -28.02
CA TYR A 68 3.65 9.05 -28.19
C TYR A 68 3.24 9.31 -29.64
N GLU A 69 3.94 8.75 -30.62
CA GLU A 69 3.53 8.79 -32.02
C GLU A 69 2.25 7.98 -32.26
N ARG A 70 1.98 7.00 -31.39
CA ARG A 70 0.72 6.26 -31.41
C ARG A 70 -0.42 7.19 -30.99
N HIS A 71 -1.34 7.45 -31.92
CA HIS A 71 -2.50 8.30 -31.66
C HIS A 71 -3.28 7.85 -30.42
N THR A 72 -3.67 8.78 -29.54
CA THR A 72 -4.35 8.54 -28.24
C THR A 72 -3.54 7.78 -27.18
N TYR A 73 -2.23 7.61 -27.34
CA TYR A 73 -1.39 7.09 -26.26
C TYR A 73 -1.29 8.10 -25.12
N ARG A 74 -1.75 7.71 -23.93
CA ARG A 74 -1.84 8.57 -22.73
C ARG A 74 -1.16 7.99 -21.50
N TYR A 75 -0.41 6.91 -21.69
CA TYR A 75 0.20 6.14 -20.63
C TYR A 75 1.67 6.50 -20.49
N SER A 76 2.29 6.05 -19.40
CA SER A 76 3.71 6.19 -19.24
C SER A 76 4.46 5.37 -20.30
N PRO A 77 5.46 5.95 -21.01
CA PRO A 77 6.31 5.25 -21.98
C PRO A 77 6.86 3.93 -21.45
N LEU A 78 7.17 3.87 -20.15
CA LEU A 78 7.59 2.65 -19.46
C LEU A 78 6.70 1.45 -19.77
N VAL A 79 5.38 1.63 -19.83
CA VAL A 79 4.44 0.53 -20.10
C VAL A 79 4.60 0.04 -21.54
N ALA A 80 4.86 0.91 -22.51
CA ALA A 80 5.17 0.49 -23.88
C ALA A 80 6.49 -0.30 -23.94
N TYR A 81 7.54 0.16 -23.27
CA TYR A 81 8.81 -0.56 -23.20
C TYR A 81 8.67 -1.95 -22.54
N LEU A 82 7.88 -2.08 -21.47
CA LEU A 82 7.57 -3.36 -20.84
C LEU A 82 6.82 -4.32 -21.77
N CYS A 83 6.07 -3.79 -22.73
CA CYS A 83 5.34 -4.55 -23.75
C CYS A 83 6.15 -4.86 -25.01
N LEU A 84 7.42 -4.43 -25.13
CA LEU A 84 8.26 -4.76 -26.29
C LEU A 84 8.31 -6.27 -26.62
N PRO A 85 8.41 -7.19 -25.64
CA PRO A 85 8.42 -8.62 -25.93
C PRO A 85 7.13 -9.15 -26.56
N ASN A 86 6.01 -8.40 -26.50
CA ASN A 86 4.79 -8.75 -27.22
C ASN A 86 5.04 -8.90 -28.73
N LEU A 87 5.95 -8.07 -29.26
CA LEU A 87 6.29 -8.02 -30.68
C LEU A 87 7.39 -9.01 -31.07
N LEU A 88 8.10 -9.59 -30.09
CA LEU A 88 9.22 -10.51 -30.28
C LEU A 88 8.80 -11.99 -30.28
N GLY A 89 7.52 -12.26 -30.58
CA GLY A 89 6.97 -13.63 -30.67
C GLY A 89 6.21 -14.10 -29.44
N CYS A 90 5.95 -13.24 -28.44
CA CYS A 90 5.14 -13.58 -27.27
C CYS A 90 4.00 -12.57 -27.04
N PRO A 91 2.91 -12.60 -27.84
CA PRO A 91 1.87 -11.55 -27.84
C PRO A 91 1.18 -11.33 -26.49
N PHE A 92 1.14 -12.36 -25.64
CA PHE A 92 0.53 -12.34 -24.31
C PHE A 92 1.50 -11.95 -23.19
N PHE A 93 2.78 -11.67 -23.49
CA PHE A 93 3.82 -11.43 -22.50
C PHE A 93 3.44 -10.32 -21.52
N GLY A 94 2.96 -9.18 -22.00
CA GLY A 94 2.56 -8.09 -21.13
C GLY A 94 1.40 -8.47 -20.19
N LYS A 95 0.41 -9.24 -20.68
CA LYS A 95 -0.68 -9.75 -19.81
C LYS A 95 -0.14 -10.66 -18.71
N PHE A 96 0.76 -11.57 -19.08
CA PHE A 96 1.44 -12.45 -18.14
C PHE A 96 2.23 -11.65 -17.10
N LEU A 97 3.01 -10.65 -17.54
CA LEU A 97 3.77 -9.76 -16.68
C LEU A 97 2.85 -9.02 -15.69
N PHE A 98 1.71 -8.49 -16.14
CA PHE A 98 0.76 -7.81 -15.26
C PHE A 98 0.11 -8.77 -14.25
N CYS A 99 -0.19 -10.01 -14.64
CA CYS A 99 -0.60 -11.05 -13.68
C CYS A 99 0.51 -11.38 -12.66
N CYS A 100 1.77 -11.43 -13.07
CA CYS A 100 2.89 -11.64 -12.14
C CYS A 100 3.04 -10.47 -11.14
N MET A 101 2.92 -9.23 -11.61
CA MET A 101 2.93 -8.03 -10.75
C MET A 101 1.76 -8.05 -9.75
N ASP A 102 0.57 -8.45 -10.22
CA ASP A 102 -0.61 -8.61 -9.38
C ASP A 102 -0.42 -9.68 -8.29
N MET A 103 0.21 -10.81 -8.62
CA MET A 103 0.58 -11.80 -7.61
C MET A 103 1.66 -11.30 -6.65
N ALA A 104 2.62 -10.50 -7.12
CA ALA A 104 3.65 -9.89 -6.27
C ALA A 104 3.05 -8.90 -5.27
N ILE A 105 1.97 -8.20 -5.62
CA ILE A 105 1.20 -7.36 -4.68
C ILE A 105 0.70 -8.19 -3.51
N ALA A 106 0.09 -9.36 -3.76
CA ALA A 106 -0.39 -10.22 -2.69
C ALA A 106 0.74 -10.68 -1.75
N VAL A 107 1.92 -11.00 -2.29
CA VAL A 107 3.11 -11.33 -1.48
C VAL A 107 3.53 -10.13 -0.61
N LEU A 108 3.50 -8.91 -1.15
CA LEU A 108 3.81 -7.71 -0.37
C LEU A 108 2.78 -7.44 0.73
N ILE A 109 1.49 -7.65 0.46
CA ILE A 109 0.44 -7.51 1.47
C ILE A 109 0.71 -8.46 2.65
N GLU A 110 1.05 -9.72 2.36
CA GLU A 110 1.42 -10.72 3.36
C GLU A 110 2.62 -10.28 4.20
N ASN A 111 3.74 -9.97 3.54
CA ASN A 111 5.01 -9.62 4.19
C ASN A 111 4.90 -8.33 5.02
N GLN A 112 4.12 -7.34 4.54
CA GLN A 112 3.91 -6.10 5.27
C GLN A 112 3.00 -6.27 6.48
N GLY A 113 2.05 -7.21 6.40
CA GLY A 113 1.29 -7.69 7.54
C GLY A 113 2.25 -8.19 8.61
N GLU A 114 3.06 -9.21 8.30
CA GLU A 114 4.00 -9.79 9.27
C GLU A 114 4.94 -8.75 9.91
N ALA A 115 5.53 -7.87 9.09
CA ALA A 115 6.49 -6.87 9.57
C ALA A 115 5.87 -5.82 10.51
N SER A 116 4.64 -5.36 10.24
CA SER A 116 3.99 -4.32 11.04
C SER A 116 3.66 -4.81 12.45
N PHE A 117 3.35 -6.10 12.62
CA PHE A 117 3.02 -6.67 13.93
C PHE A 117 4.26 -7.09 14.72
N GLY A 118 5.35 -7.49 14.05
CA GLY A 118 6.64 -7.70 14.72
C GLY A 118 7.12 -6.44 15.45
N ALA A 119 6.95 -5.27 14.84
CA ALA A 119 7.33 -3.98 15.41
C ALA A 119 6.48 -3.60 16.65
N VAL A 120 5.16 -3.84 16.61
CA VAL A 120 4.26 -3.57 17.76
C VAL A 120 4.64 -4.42 18.98
N GLY A 121 4.98 -5.69 18.76
CA GLY A 121 5.40 -6.59 19.85
C GLY A 121 6.73 -6.22 20.51
N GLU A 122 7.63 -5.52 19.79
CA GLU A 122 8.88 -5.01 20.36
C GLU A 122 8.66 -3.70 21.13
N GLU A 123 7.81 -2.81 20.63
CA GLU A 123 7.49 -1.52 21.26
C GLU A 123 6.76 -1.72 22.61
N GLU A 124 5.85 -2.69 22.66
CA GLU A 124 5.14 -3.07 23.89
C GLU A 124 6.09 -3.67 24.94
N LYS A 125 7.03 -4.53 24.53
CA LYS A 125 8.09 -5.08 25.40
C LYS A 125 9.07 -4.01 25.90
N GLY A 126 9.42 -3.04 25.06
CA GLY A 126 10.26 -1.90 25.42
C GLY A 126 9.61 -1.01 26.48
N THR A 127 8.31 -0.72 26.30
CA THR A 127 7.52 0.08 27.25
C THR A 127 7.32 -0.66 28.58
N LEU A 128 7.12 -1.97 28.55
CA LEU A 128 7.00 -2.80 29.76
C LEU A 128 8.33 -2.90 30.53
N ARG A 129 9.47 -3.03 29.83
CA ARG A 129 10.81 -2.98 30.44
C ARG A 129 11.11 -1.64 31.10
N LEU A 130 10.76 -0.53 30.42
CA LEU A 130 10.95 0.81 30.97
C LEU A 130 10.10 1.03 32.23
N ARG A 131 8.84 0.60 32.24
CA ARG A 131 7.98 0.63 33.44
C ARG A 131 8.54 -0.21 34.59
N HIS A 132 9.09 -1.39 34.30
CA HIS A 132 9.68 -2.25 35.33
C HIS A 132 10.99 -1.66 35.89
N THR A 133 11.82 -1.02 35.06
CA THR A 133 13.02 -0.29 35.54
C THR A 133 12.68 0.94 36.37
N ASP A 134 11.60 1.65 36.04
CA ASP A 134 11.12 2.81 36.81
C ASP A 134 10.53 2.40 38.16
N GLU A 135 9.78 1.30 38.23
CA GLU A 135 9.28 0.75 39.51
C GLU A 135 10.42 0.21 40.40
N THR A 136 11.44 -0.42 39.81
CA THR A 136 12.60 -0.92 40.56
C THR A 136 13.45 0.24 41.10
N SER A 137 13.50 1.36 40.37
CA SER A 137 14.17 2.59 40.80
C SER A 137 13.36 3.36 41.86
N ARG A 138 12.01 3.40 41.74
CA ARG A 138 11.12 3.96 42.77
C ARG A 138 11.10 3.16 44.06
N LYS A 139 11.15 1.83 44.01
CA LYS A 139 11.21 0.97 45.20
C LYS A 139 12.53 1.08 45.97
N ARG A 140 13.65 1.47 45.32
CA ARG A 140 14.91 1.80 46.01
C ARG A 140 14.91 3.18 46.66
N ALA A 141 14.13 4.13 46.14
CA ALA A 141 14.00 5.47 46.72
C ALA A 141 12.99 5.52 47.89
N CYS A 142 12.05 4.58 47.97
CA CYS A 142 10.95 4.58 48.96
C CYS A 142 11.11 3.51 50.06
N ALA A 143 12.33 3.25 50.52
CA ALA A 143 12.61 2.35 51.65
C ALA A 143 12.59 3.06 53.03
N THR A 144 12.15 4.32 53.09
CA THR A 144 12.06 5.08 54.36
C THR A 144 10.71 5.78 54.46
N THR A 145 9.65 5.04 54.79
CA THR A 145 8.56 5.42 55.73
C THR A 145 7.38 4.45 55.57
N ARG A 146 6.99 3.81 56.68
CA ARG A 146 5.75 3.05 56.82
C ARG A 146 4.56 4.01 56.84
N SER A 147 3.51 3.74 56.06
CA SER A 147 2.13 3.95 56.52
C SER A 147 1.13 3.14 55.69
N SER A 148 0.14 2.63 56.42
CA SER A 148 -0.90 1.67 56.10
C SER A 148 -2.00 2.24 55.19
N TYR A 149 -2.37 1.52 54.13
CA TYR A 149 -3.69 1.59 53.49
C TYR A 149 -4.09 0.20 52.97
N PRO A 150 -5.35 -0.24 53.17
CA PRO A 150 -5.84 -1.49 52.61
C PRO A 150 -6.46 -1.20 51.24
N SER A 151 -5.91 -1.77 50.17
CA SER A 151 -6.58 -1.85 48.88
C SER A 151 -6.65 -3.32 48.46
N ASN A 152 -7.82 -3.90 48.75
CA ASN A 152 -8.31 -5.09 48.06
C ASN A 152 -8.38 -4.79 46.57
N ILE A 153 -7.37 -5.18 45.82
CA ILE A 153 -7.47 -5.39 44.39
C ILE A 153 -6.99 -6.81 44.17
N SER A 154 -7.96 -7.67 43.87
CA SER A 154 -7.78 -9.04 43.40
C SER A 154 -6.61 -9.12 42.42
N ASN A 155 -5.69 -10.05 42.71
CA ASN A 155 -4.67 -10.50 41.76
C ASN A 155 -5.37 -11.11 40.54
N SER A 156 -5.77 -10.30 39.56
CA SER A 156 -5.94 -10.77 38.20
C SER A 156 -4.54 -10.82 37.60
N SER A 157 -3.96 -12.01 37.61
CA SER A 157 -2.79 -12.36 36.81
C SER A 157 -2.99 -11.85 35.38
N LEU A 158 -2.23 -10.82 35.01
CA LEU A 158 -2.08 -10.41 33.62
C LEU A 158 -1.52 -11.62 32.83
N PRO A 159 -2.03 -11.95 31.64
CA PRO A 159 -1.46 -13.05 30.86
C PRO A 159 -0.04 -12.67 30.42
N GLU A 160 0.96 -13.27 31.07
CA GLU A 160 2.35 -13.28 30.65
C GLU A 160 2.53 -14.18 29.42
N THR A 161 1.95 -13.80 28.28
CA THR A 161 2.36 -14.24 26.93
C THR A 161 1.54 -13.44 25.92
N ALA A 162 2.18 -12.49 25.22
CA ALA A 162 1.65 -12.05 23.93
C ALA A 162 1.80 -13.25 22.97
N GLU A 163 0.76 -14.09 22.91
CA GLU A 163 0.67 -15.24 22.01
C GLU A 163 0.95 -14.76 20.58
N PRO A 164 1.86 -15.41 19.82
CA PRO A 164 2.09 -15.05 18.44
C PRO A 164 0.78 -15.19 17.67
N TYR A 165 0.32 -14.09 17.08
CA TYR A 165 -0.91 -14.08 16.30
C TYR A 165 -0.82 -15.13 15.19
N PRO A 166 -1.87 -15.94 15.00
CA PRO A 166 -1.83 -17.06 14.08
C PRO A 166 -1.72 -16.56 12.63
N LEU A 167 -0.98 -17.31 11.78
CA LEU A 167 -0.71 -16.94 10.37
C LEU A 167 -1.98 -16.57 9.58
N HIS A 168 -3.14 -17.09 9.98
CA HIS A 168 -4.42 -16.83 9.32
C HIS A 168 -4.84 -15.36 9.31
N THR A 169 -4.39 -14.55 10.27
CA THR A 169 -4.72 -13.12 10.31
C THR A 169 -4.15 -12.39 9.08
N PHE A 170 -3.04 -12.88 8.51
CA PHE A 170 -2.38 -12.31 7.33
C PHE A 170 -2.83 -12.94 6.01
N LEU A 171 -3.35 -14.17 6.06
CA LEU A 171 -3.84 -14.87 4.88
C LEU A 171 -5.14 -14.25 4.33
N LEU A 172 -6.03 -13.73 5.20
CA LEU A 172 -7.32 -13.21 4.75
C LEU A 172 -7.21 -12.03 3.77
N PRO A 173 -6.45 -10.95 4.06
CA PRO A 173 -6.25 -9.85 3.09
C PRO A 173 -5.63 -10.32 1.78
N CYS A 174 -4.68 -11.26 1.85
CA CYS A 174 -4.04 -11.84 0.67
C CYS A 174 -5.02 -12.66 -0.17
N CYS A 175 -5.85 -13.49 0.46
CA CYS A 175 -6.93 -14.22 -0.19
C CYS A 175 -7.92 -13.27 -0.87
N CYS A 176 -8.33 -12.21 -0.15
CA CYS A 176 -9.23 -11.19 -0.69
C CYS A 176 -8.64 -10.56 -1.95
N TRP A 177 -7.33 -10.28 -2.01
CA TRP A 177 -6.68 -9.77 -3.22
C TRP A 177 -6.57 -10.83 -4.33
N LEU A 178 -6.00 -12.01 -4.01
CA LEU A 178 -5.69 -13.06 -4.97
C LEU A 178 -6.91 -13.58 -5.73
N PHE A 179 -8.04 -13.69 -5.05
CA PHE A 179 -9.30 -14.24 -5.60
C PHE A 179 -10.34 -13.16 -5.89
N HIS A 180 -9.99 -11.87 -5.81
CA HIS A 180 -10.91 -10.82 -6.21
C HIS A 180 -11.17 -10.91 -7.72
N PRO A 181 -12.42 -11.14 -8.17
CA PRO A 181 -12.70 -11.42 -9.58
C PRO A 181 -12.33 -10.24 -10.48
N VAL A 182 -12.54 -9.01 -10.02
CA VAL A 182 -12.18 -7.80 -10.77
C VAL A 182 -10.66 -7.67 -10.92
N VAL A 183 -9.87 -7.94 -9.88
CA VAL A 183 -8.41 -7.75 -9.92
C VAL A 183 -7.76 -8.80 -10.81
N ALA A 184 -8.19 -10.06 -10.66
CA ALA A 184 -7.75 -11.17 -11.50
C ALA A 184 -8.13 -10.94 -12.97
N ALA A 185 -9.35 -10.46 -13.25
CA ALA A 185 -9.77 -10.15 -14.61
C ALA A 185 -9.01 -8.97 -15.20
N VAL A 186 -8.87 -7.84 -14.49
CA VAL A 186 -8.20 -6.62 -15.00
C VAL A 186 -6.75 -6.91 -15.40
N SER A 187 -6.00 -7.64 -14.56
CA SER A 187 -4.62 -8.03 -14.89
C SER A 187 -4.57 -9.00 -16.07
N ALA A 188 -5.43 -10.03 -16.10
CA ALA A 188 -5.47 -11.00 -17.20
C ALA A 188 -5.93 -10.40 -18.54
N ARG A 189 -6.78 -9.36 -18.51
CA ARG A 189 -7.19 -8.60 -19.71
C ARG A 189 -6.04 -7.78 -20.31
N GLY A 190 -4.94 -7.57 -19.58
CA GLY A 190 -3.77 -6.84 -20.04
C GLY A 190 -3.71 -5.36 -19.62
N ASN A 191 -4.43 -4.96 -18.58
CA ASN A 191 -4.32 -3.61 -18.05
C ASN A 191 -3.12 -3.53 -17.06
N ALA A 192 -2.33 -2.47 -17.18
CA ALA A 192 -1.12 -2.24 -16.39
C ALA A 192 -1.39 -1.68 -14.96
N ASP A 193 -2.63 -1.69 -14.48
CA ASP A 193 -3.03 -1.14 -13.17
C ASP A 193 -2.34 -1.78 -11.96
N ALA A 194 -1.88 -3.02 -12.08
CA ALA A 194 -1.08 -3.67 -11.05
C ALA A 194 0.30 -2.99 -10.87
N PHE A 195 0.85 -2.37 -11.91
CA PHE A 195 2.19 -1.79 -11.85
C PHE A 195 2.31 -0.60 -10.87
N PRO A 196 1.48 0.46 -10.93
CA PRO A 196 1.54 1.54 -9.94
C PRO A 196 1.16 1.05 -8.54
N CYS A 197 0.23 0.11 -8.40
CA CYS A 197 -0.13 -0.48 -7.10
C CYS A 197 1.07 -1.18 -6.43
N LEU A 198 1.82 -1.97 -7.20
CA LEU A 198 3.04 -2.62 -6.72
C LEU A 198 4.07 -1.60 -6.24
N LEU A 199 4.31 -0.54 -7.02
CA LEU A 199 5.25 0.52 -6.67
C LEU A 199 4.84 1.30 -5.40
N VAL A 200 3.56 1.55 -5.21
CA VAL A 200 3.04 2.17 -3.98
C VAL A 200 3.28 1.27 -2.76
N LEU A 201 3.02 -0.03 -2.86
CA LEU A 201 3.30 -0.95 -1.77
C LEU A 201 4.79 -1.06 -1.47
N LEU A 202 5.65 -1.11 -2.49
CA LEU A 202 7.10 -1.07 -2.31
C LEU A 202 7.57 0.23 -1.65
N THR A 203 6.96 1.36 -2.00
CA THR A 203 7.20 2.66 -1.35
C THR A 203 6.88 2.58 0.13
N LEU A 204 5.72 2.03 0.50
CA LEU A 204 5.33 1.86 1.90
C LEU A 204 6.29 0.93 2.67
N ALA A 205 6.73 -0.17 2.04
CA ALA A 205 7.72 -1.07 2.63
C ALA A 205 9.08 -0.36 2.87
N ALA A 206 9.53 0.45 1.90
CA ALA A 206 10.75 1.23 2.03
C ALA A 206 10.64 2.32 3.11
N LEU A 207 9.49 3.00 3.21
CA LEU A 207 9.22 3.98 4.29
C LEU A 207 9.26 3.33 5.67
N ARG A 208 8.59 2.19 5.86
CA ARG A 208 8.61 1.44 7.12
C ARG A 208 10.03 0.97 7.50
N SER A 209 10.86 0.67 6.50
CA SER A 209 12.26 0.29 6.70
C SER A 209 13.19 1.49 6.94
N GLY A 210 12.68 2.72 7.00
CA GLY A 210 13.48 3.95 7.13
C GLY A 210 14.29 4.34 5.89
N LYS A 211 14.11 3.65 4.75
CA LYS A 211 14.85 3.88 3.50
C LYS A 211 14.18 4.99 2.67
N ILE A 212 14.25 6.22 3.17
CA ILE A 212 13.52 7.38 2.61
C ILE A 212 13.88 7.66 1.15
N PHE A 213 15.16 7.55 0.77
CA PHE A 213 15.60 7.79 -0.61
C PHE A 213 15.01 6.79 -1.61
N LEU A 214 15.04 5.50 -1.27
CA LEU A 214 14.43 4.45 -2.08
C LEU A 214 12.91 4.63 -2.18
N ALA A 215 12.26 4.96 -1.06
CA ALA A 215 10.84 5.25 -1.05
C ALA A 215 10.49 6.41 -1.98
N ALA A 216 11.26 7.51 -1.96
CA ALA A 216 11.02 8.65 -2.82
C ALA A 216 11.15 8.31 -4.32
N MET A 217 12.18 7.53 -4.68
CA MET A 217 12.36 7.08 -6.07
C MET A 217 11.20 6.19 -6.54
N LEU A 218 10.80 5.21 -5.71
CA LEU A 218 9.67 4.32 -6.02
C LEU A 218 8.35 5.09 -6.10
N TYR A 219 8.16 6.07 -5.23
CA TYR A 219 6.97 6.91 -5.23
C TYR A 219 6.90 7.79 -6.48
N GLY A 220 7.99 8.48 -6.82
CA GLY A 220 8.09 9.27 -8.05
C GLY A 220 7.85 8.43 -9.30
N LEU A 221 8.41 7.21 -9.35
CA LEU A 221 8.14 6.25 -10.42
C LEU A 221 6.66 5.84 -10.47
N SER A 222 6.01 5.62 -9.31
CA SER A 222 4.60 5.25 -9.26
C SER A 222 3.68 6.33 -9.86
N VAL A 223 3.95 7.61 -9.52
CA VAL A 223 3.20 8.77 -10.04
C VAL A 223 3.48 8.99 -11.53
N HIS A 224 4.70 8.70 -11.98
CA HIS A 224 5.06 8.75 -13.40
C HIS A 224 4.33 7.66 -14.21
N VAL A 225 4.19 6.45 -13.67
CA VAL A 225 3.48 5.34 -14.33
C VAL A 225 1.99 5.67 -14.51
N LYS A 226 1.36 6.21 -13.47
CA LYS A 226 -0.03 6.65 -13.49
C LYS A 226 -0.18 7.79 -12.49
N LEU A 227 -0.98 8.83 -12.79
CA LEU A 227 -1.06 10.01 -11.91
C LEU A 227 -1.69 9.71 -10.53
N TYR A 228 -2.59 8.73 -10.44
CA TYR A 228 -3.41 8.47 -9.24
C TYR A 228 -2.66 8.30 -7.91
N PRO A 229 -1.47 7.66 -7.82
CA PRO A 229 -0.69 7.57 -6.59
C PRO A 229 -0.29 8.91 -5.97
N VAL A 230 -0.42 10.03 -6.69
CA VAL A 230 -0.16 11.38 -6.14
C VAL A 230 -0.97 11.65 -4.86
N ILE A 231 -2.15 11.04 -4.73
CA ILE A 231 -3.02 11.18 -3.54
C ILE A 231 -2.37 10.62 -2.27
N TYR A 232 -1.46 9.64 -2.40
CA TYR A 232 -0.79 9.03 -1.26
C TYR A 232 0.37 9.86 -0.71
N GLY A 233 0.76 10.94 -1.38
CA GLY A 233 1.88 11.79 -0.94
C GLY A 233 1.60 12.46 0.40
N VAL A 234 0.38 12.96 0.60
CA VAL A 234 -0.05 13.60 1.86
C VAL A 234 0.03 12.63 3.05
N PRO A 235 -0.62 11.44 3.03
CA PRO A 235 -0.51 10.50 4.15
C PRO A 235 0.92 9.97 4.36
N MET A 236 1.72 9.80 3.30
CA MET A 236 3.14 9.41 3.45
C MET A 236 3.96 10.49 4.14
N LEU A 237 3.75 11.76 3.81
CA LEU A 237 4.39 12.89 4.49
C LEU A 237 3.96 12.98 5.96
N LEU A 238 2.66 12.81 6.25
CA LEU A 238 2.17 12.77 7.63
C LEU A 238 2.78 11.60 8.42
N TYR A 239 2.93 10.44 7.79
CA TYR A 239 3.59 9.27 8.39
C TYR A 239 5.05 9.57 8.77
N LEU A 240 5.78 10.33 7.96
CA LEU A 240 7.16 10.75 8.28
C LEU A 240 7.25 11.77 9.43
N GLN A 241 6.13 12.32 9.90
CA GLN A 241 6.09 13.33 10.95
C GLN A 241 6.15 12.77 12.39
N GLN A 242 6.51 11.49 12.56
CA GLN A 242 6.48 10.78 13.85
C GLN A 242 7.08 11.60 15.01
N GLY A 243 6.34 11.68 16.13
CA GLY A 243 6.77 12.35 17.36
C GLY A 243 6.36 13.82 17.51
N LYS A 244 5.68 14.42 16.53
CA LYS A 244 5.06 15.76 16.68
C LYS A 244 3.56 15.62 16.82
N GLU A 245 2.99 16.13 17.91
CA GLU A 245 1.54 16.17 18.08
C GLU A 245 0.89 16.90 16.90
N LEU A 246 -0.05 16.21 16.25
CA LEU A 246 -0.92 16.83 15.26
C LEU A 246 -1.81 17.83 16.00
N PRO A 247 -2.02 19.04 15.46
CA PRO A 247 -2.93 20.00 16.07
C PRO A 247 -4.30 19.34 16.24
N GLU A 248 -4.88 19.40 17.44
CA GLU A 248 -6.18 18.78 17.76
C GLU A 248 -7.31 19.25 16.82
N GLY A 249 -7.14 20.42 16.19
CA GLY A 249 -8.08 21.00 15.21
C GLY A 249 -7.80 20.65 13.74
N LEU A 250 -6.72 19.94 13.39
CA LEU A 250 -6.33 19.74 11.99
C LEU A 250 -7.30 18.82 11.23
N LEU A 251 -7.75 17.75 11.89
CA LEU A 251 -8.69 16.75 11.34
C LEU A 251 -10.11 16.91 11.90
N LYS A 252 -10.35 17.91 12.76
CA LYS A 252 -11.63 18.10 13.42
C LYS A 252 -12.66 18.68 12.47
N VAL A 253 -13.65 17.88 12.12
CA VAL A 253 -14.87 18.33 11.42
C VAL A 253 -15.76 19.08 12.42
N PRO A 254 -16.45 20.18 12.04
CA PRO A 254 -17.37 20.88 12.93
C PRO A 254 -18.37 19.91 13.58
N SER A 255 -18.58 20.04 14.89
CA SER A 255 -19.46 19.17 15.67
C SER A 255 -20.91 19.21 15.18
N PHE A 256 -21.58 18.07 15.23
CA PHE A 256 -22.99 17.96 14.83
C PHE A 256 -23.91 18.76 15.77
N PRO A 257 -24.71 19.72 15.26
CA PRO A 257 -25.59 20.52 16.10
C PRO A 257 -26.83 19.73 16.54
N LYS A 258 -27.32 20.00 17.77
CA LYS A 258 -28.50 19.32 18.35
C LYS A 258 -29.84 19.83 17.78
N GLU A 259 -29.89 21.06 17.27
CA GLU A 259 -31.13 21.67 16.76
C GLU A 259 -31.40 21.30 15.30
N ARG A 260 -32.65 20.94 14.98
CA ARG A 260 -33.05 20.48 13.63
C ARG A 260 -32.78 21.50 12.51
N LEU A 261 -32.96 22.79 12.76
CA LEU A 261 -32.71 23.83 11.76
C LEU A 261 -31.20 23.97 11.47
N LEU A 262 -30.37 23.97 12.53
CA LEU A 262 -28.92 24.00 12.39
C LEU A 262 -28.37 22.73 11.75
N GLN A 263 -29.03 21.57 11.87
CA GLN A 263 -28.60 20.34 11.18
C GLN A 263 -28.67 20.47 9.67
N VAL A 264 -29.70 21.15 9.15
CA VAL A 264 -29.83 21.43 7.71
C VAL A 264 -28.72 22.39 7.25
N VAL A 265 -28.51 23.49 7.97
CA VAL A 265 -27.43 24.46 7.66
C VAL A 265 -26.05 23.81 7.77
N TRP A 266 -25.84 22.96 8.79
CA TRP A 266 -24.60 22.24 8.99
C TRP A 266 -24.34 21.22 7.88
N GLY A 267 -25.35 20.44 7.50
CA GLY A 267 -25.24 19.42 6.46
C GLY A 267 -25.06 20.01 5.05
N VAL A 268 -25.66 21.16 4.77
CA VAL A 268 -25.58 21.80 3.43
C VAL A 268 -24.34 22.68 3.28
N PHE A 269 -23.94 23.42 4.32
CA PHE A 269 -22.86 24.40 4.22
C PHE A 269 -21.65 24.03 5.09
N SER A 270 -21.82 23.85 6.39
CA SER A 270 -20.67 23.79 7.30
C SER A 270 -19.82 22.52 7.13
N ALA A 271 -20.45 21.35 7.02
CA ALA A 271 -19.76 20.08 6.86
C ALA A 271 -19.11 19.95 5.47
N PRO A 272 -19.79 20.26 4.34
CA PRO A 272 -19.16 20.21 3.02
C PRO A 272 -18.01 21.22 2.88
N VAL A 273 -18.16 22.45 3.38
CA VAL A 273 -17.09 23.45 3.33
C VAL A 273 -15.91 23.03 4.21
N ALA A 274 -16.15 22.50 5.42
CA ALA A 274 -15.07 22.02 6.28
C ALA A 274 -14.34 20.82 5.65
N ALA A 275 -15.07 19.88 5.03
CA ALA A 275 -14.49 18.75 4.31
C ALA A 275 -13.68 19.20 3.09
N ALA A 276 -14.19 20.17 2.31
CA ALA A 276 -13.50 20.73 1.15
C ALA A 276 -12.23 21.52 1.55
N MET A 277 -12.24 22.18 2.71
CA MET A 277 -11.09 22.92 3.23
C MET A 277 -10.05 22.03 3.94
N LEU A 278 -10.40 20.79 4.31
CA LEU A 278 -9.51 19.84 4.97
C LEU A 278 -8.18 19.63 4.22
N PRO A 279 -8.15 19.30 2.92
CA PRO A 279 -6.89 19.11 2.19
C PRO A 279 -6.03 20.38 2.20
N PHE A 280 -6.65 21.56 2.10
CA PHE A 280 -5.93 22.83 2.16
C PHE A 280 -5.31 23.07 3.55
N ARG A 281 -6.07 22.84 4.62
CA ARG A 281 -5.58 22.96 6.01
C ARG A 281 -4.40 22.02 6.28
N VAL A 282 -4.50 20.77 5.84
CA VAL A 282 -3.43 19.76 5.97
C VAL A 282 -2.21 20.16 5.18
N CYS A 283 -2.36 20.61 3.93
CA CYS A 283 -1.24 21.08 3.10
C CYS A 283 -0.56 22.32 3.70
N CYS A 284 -1.31 23.33 4.15
CA CYS A 284 -0.73 24.50 4.80
C CYS A 284 0.01 24.15 6.10
N PHE A 285 -0.54 23.23 6.89
CA PHE A 285 0.12 22.73 8.09
C PHE A 285 1.44 22.01 7.76
N LEU A 286 1.41 21.08 6.80
CA LEU A 286 2.60 20.35 6.34
C LEU A 286 3.67 21.31 5.85
N LEU A 287 3.35 22.20 4.90
CA LEU A 287 4.32 23.13 4.31
C LEU A 287 5.05 24.00 5.34
N ARG A 288 4.38 24.34 6.46
CA ARG A 288 4.96 25.18 7.51
C ARG A 288 5.83 24.41 8.51
N ARG A 289 5.65 23.09 8.65
CA ARG A 289 6.29 22.28 9.70
C ARG A 289 7.08 21.07 9.20
N MET A 290 7.23 20.94 7.88
CA MET A 290 7.99 19.85 7.27
C MET A 290 9.46 19.86 7.72
N ASP A 291 9.94 18.69 8.12
CA ASP A 291 11.34 18.48 8.45
C ASP A 291 12.20 18.24 7.20
N ARG A 292 13.53 18.15 7.38
CA ARG A 292 14.46 17.94 6.27
C ARG A 292 14.20 16.64 5.51
N TRP A 293 13.69 15.61 6.19
CA TRP A 293 13.46 14.29 5.60
C TRP A 293 12.18 14.27 4.76
N GLN A 294 11.12 14.93 5.20
CA GLN A 294 9.90 15.18 4.45
C GLN A 294 10.17 16.03 3.21
N TRP A 295 10.98 17.10 3.33
CA TRP A 295 11.42 17.88 2.18
C TRP A 295 12.26 17.05 1.21
N SER A 296 13.21 16.27 1.72
CA SER A 296 14.04 15.38 0.88
C SER A 296 13.19 14.35 0.15
N PHE A 297 12.24 13.71 0.84
CA PHE A 297 11.31 12.76 0.24
C PHE A 297 10.47 13.41 -0.87
N GLY A 298 9.85 14.56 -0.59
CA GLY A 298 9.00 15.26 -1.56
C GLY A 298 9.78 15.72 -2.80
N LEU A 299 10.91 16.43 -2.59
CA LEU A 299 11.74 16.94 -3.68
C LEU A 299 12.33 15.82 -4.53
N LEU A 300 12.83 14.75 -3.89
CA LEU A 300 13.41 13.61 -4.60
C LEU A 300 12.34 12.83 -5.38
N SER A 301 11.12 12.71 -4.85
CA SER A 301 10.01 12.07 -5.56
C SER A 301 9.63 12.86 -6.81
N CYS A 302 9.52 14.18 -6.70
CA CYS A 302 9.27 15.06 -7.84
C CYS A 302 10.41 14.99 -8.86
N ALA A 303 11.66 15.06 -8.39
CA ALA A 303 12.83 14.96 -9.25
C ALA A 303 12.88 13.62 -10.00
N ALA A 304 12.62 12.51 -9.31
CA ALA A 304 12.56 11.18 -9.93
C ALA A 304 11.46 11.11 -11.00
N CYS A 305 10.25 11.58 -10.68
CA CYS A 305 9.12 11.61 -11.63
C CYS A 305 9.46 12.44 -12.89
N LEU A 306 10.03 13.63 -12.72
CA LEU A 306 10.40 14.52 -13.83
C LEU A 306 11.60 14.01 -14.61
N ALA A 307 12.59 13.43 -13.95
CA ALA A 307 13.77 12.86 -14.61
C ALA A 307 13.37 11.72 -15.53
N ILE A 308 12.52 10.79 -15.07
CA ILE A 308 12.02 9.70 -15.91
C ILE A 308 11.24 10.25 -17.10
N GLY A 309 10.35 11.22 -16.87
CA GLY A 309 9.61 11.85 -17.96
C GLY A 309 10.51 12.55 -18.97
N SER A 310 11.57 13.20 -18.50
CA SER A 310 12.57 13.86 -19.35
C SER A 310 13.36 12.86 -20.19
N VAL A 311 13.77 11.73 -19.60
CA VAL A 311 14.46 10.65 -20.33
C VAL A 311 13.61 10.18 -21.51
N PHE A 312 12.32 9.91 -21.29
CA PHE A 312 11.44 9.47 -22.37
C PHE A 312 10.96 10.59 -23.31
N TYR A 313 11.15 11.85 -22.95
CA TYR A 313 10.89 12.97 -23.85
C TYR A 313 12.02 13.16 -24.87
N PHE A 314 13.26 12.87 -24.47
CA PHE A 314 14.45 13.02 -25.31
C PHE A 314 14.88 11.74 -26.05
N MET A 315 14.30 10.58 -25.70
CA MET A 315 14.46 9.32 -26.43
C MET A 315 13.36 9.17 -27.47
#